data_AF-A0A2I2A4A4-F1
#
_entry.id   AF-A0A2I2A4A4-F1
#
_cell.length_a   1.000
_cell.length_b   1.000
_cell.length_c   1.000
_cell.angle_alpha   90.00
_cell.angle_beta   90.00
_cell.angle_gamma   90.00
#
_symmetry.space_group_name_H-M   'P 1'
#
loop_
_entity.id
_entity.type
_entity.pdbx_description
1 polymer ?
#
loop_
_entity_poly.entity_id
_entity_poly.type
_entity_poly.pdbx_seq_one_letter_code
_entity_poly.pdbx_strand_id
1 'polypeptide(L)'
;SYYNKGGLIALALDLIIQAKTDGQKSLDTVLLHLWQHYGQTATGLEDGDIERLCSQVSGVDLSHFFETALYGTEDLDFESLFEPFGIQFSLRAATELKDLGGQTPLKNSPPSLGVNCQTTENQTLLLTHVWQAQSAAQAGLAAGDEIIALDGLKVKTLEGFEKQLSRYQPGDTLSCAFFRRDELMQTDILLQPPVKDRVVLSDLDAAHRSFLPWPAK
;
A
#
# COMPACT_ATOMS: atom_id res chain seq x y z
N SER A 1 -5.94 2.08 -8.86
CA SER A 1 -6.71 0.81 -8.95
C SER A 1 -8.01 1.01 -8.18
N TYR A 2 -9.17 1.00 -8.84
CA TYR A 2 -10.46 1.25 -8.17
C TYR A 2 -10.91 0.07 -7.31
N TYR A 3 -10.54 -1.17 -7.67
CA TYR A 3 -10.88 -2.37 -6.90
C TYR A 3 -10.22 -2.41 -5.52
N ASN A 4 -8.90 -2.18 -5.45
CA ASN A 4 -8.20 -2.24 -4.16
C ASN A 4 -8.62 -1.10 -3.23
N LYS A 5 -8.74 0.13 -3.76
CA LYS A 5 -9.21 1.28 -2.98
C LYS A 5 -10.66 1.07 -2.54
N GLY A 6 -11.53 0.57 -3.41
CA GLY A 6 -12.92 0.25 -3.08
C GLY A 6 -13.05 -0.80 -1.97
N GLY A 7 -12.25 -1.87 -2.00
CA GLY A 7 -12.23 -2.87 -0.93
C GLY A 7 -11.79 -2.30 0.43
N LEU A 8 -10.79 -1.41 0.44
CA LEU A 8 -10.35 -0.72 1.65
C LEU A 8 -11.40 0.27 2.18
N ILE A 9 -12.08 1.00 1.29
CA ILE A 9 -13.20 1.88 1.66
C ILE A 9 -14.34 1.06 2.27
N ALA A 10 -14.70 -0.09 1.67
CA ALA A 10 -15.73 -0.98 2.20
C ALA A 10 -15.36 -1.51 3.59
N LEU A 11 -14.11 -1.94 3.79
CA LEU A 11 -13.60 -2.36 5.09
C LEU A 11 -13.69 -1.23 6.12
N ALA A 12 -13.19 -0.04 5.79
CA ALA A 12 -13.24 1.10 6.69
C ALA A 12 -14.68 1.48 7.07
N LEU A 13 -15.58 1.49 6.09
CA LEU A 13 -17.00 1.76 6.30
C LEU A 13 -17.64 0.74 7.26
N ASP A 14 -17.34 -0.55 7.08
CA ASP A 14 -17.84 -1.61 7.95
C ASP A 14 -17.33 -1.45 9.40
N LEU A 15 -16.03 -1.20 9.57
CA LEU A 15 -15.42 -0.96 10.88
C LEU A 15 -16.04 0.26 11.58
N ILE A 16 -16.29 1.35 10.84
CA ILE A 16 -16.95 2.55 11.38
C ILE A 16 -18.37 2.23 11.85
N ILE A 17 -19.18 1.57 11.00
CA ILE A 17 -20.57 1.25 11.33
C ILE A 17 -20.61 0.35 12.56
N GLN A 18 -19.80 -0.70 12.62
CA GLN A 18 -19.76 -1.61 13.76
C GLN A 18 -19.28 -0.91 15.03
N ALA A 19 -18.22 -0.09 14.95
CA ALA A 19 -17.72 0.66 16.11
C ALA A 19 -18.73 1.67 16.64
N LYS A 20 -19.49 2.34 15.77
CA LYS A 20 -20.49 3.36 16.16
C LYS A 20 -21.84 2.78 16.59
N THR A 21 -22.08 1.51 16.32
CA THR A 21 -23.35 0.82 16.66
C THR A 21 -23.15 -0.31 17.67
N ASP A 22 -21.97 -0.40 18.31
CA ASP A 22 -21.61 -1.49 19.22
C ASP A 22 -21.86 -2.89 18.60
N GLY A 23 -21.54 -3.03 17.31
CA GLY A 23 -21.73 -4.26 16.53
C GLY A 23 -23.17 -4.59 16.15
N GLN A 24 -24.15 -3.72 16.43
CA GLN A 24 -25.56 -3.97 16.08
C GLN A 24 -25.84 -3.89 14.58
N LYS A 25 -25.02 -3.13 13.83
CA LYS A 25 -25.12 -3.01 12.37
C LYS A 25 -23.72 -3.13 11.75
N SER A 26 -23.72 -3.47 10.47
CA SER A 26 -22.52 -3.64 9.64
C SER A 26 -22.78 -3.12 8.22
N LEU A 27 -21.75 -3.11 7.38
CA LEU A 27 -21.92 -2.85 5.95
C LEU A 27 -22.88 -3.86 5.31
N ASP A 28 -22.90 -5.12 5.76
CA ASP A 28 -23.86 -6.12 5.28
C ASP A 28 -25.32 -5.72 5.55
N THR A 29 -25.58 -5.02 6.65
CA THR A 29 -26.93 -4.47 6.94
C THR A 29 -27.34 -3.47 5.86
N VAL A 30 -26.41 -2.63 5.40
CA VAL A 30 -26.63 -1.65 4.33
C VAL A 30 -26.78 -2.36 2.98
N LEU A 31 -25.89 -3.30 2.66
CA LEU A 31 -25.92 -4.05 1.40
C LEU A 31 -27.21 -4.86 1.25
N LEU A 32 -27.70 -5.47 2.34
CA LEU A 32 -28.98 -6.17 2.35
C LEU A 32 -30.15 -5.23 2.07
N HIS A 33 -30.15 -4.05 2.69
CA HIS A 33 -31.17 -3.02 2.41
C HIS A 33 -31.13 -2.58 0.94
N LEU A 34 -29.95 -2.27 0.41
CA LEU A 34 -29.77 -1.91 -1.00
C LEU A 34 -30.27 -3.01 -1.93
N TRP A 35 -29.94 -4.27 -1.64
CA TRP A 35 -30.40 -5.41 -2.42
C TRP A 35 -31.93 -5.56 -2.40
N GLN A 36 -32.57 -5.48 -1.23
CA GLN A 36 -34.01 -5.65 -1.10
C GLN A 36 -34.81 -4.53 -1.77
N HIS A 37 -34.35 -3.28 -1.66
CA HIS A 37 -35.11 -2.11 -2.11
C HIS A 37 -34.75 -1.65 -3.52
N TYR A 38 -33.53 -1.90 -3.99
CA TYR A 38 -33.04 -1.42 -5.29
C TYR A 38 -32.64 -2.58 -6.20
N GLY A 39 -31.84 -3.53 -5.71
CA GLY A 39 -31.34 -4.65 -6.51
C GLY A 39 -32.45 -5.58 -7.01
N GLN A 40 -33.27 -6.12 -6.12
CA GLN A 40 -34.37 -7.04 -6.43
C GLN A 40 -35.49 -6.37 -7.25
N THR A 41 -35.71 -5.08 -7.03
CA THR A 41 -36.75 -4.30 -7.72
C THR A 41 -36.26 -3.75 -9.07
N ALA A 42 -34.98 -3.95 -9.40
CA ALA A 42 -34.29 -3.35 -10.55
C ALA A 42 -34.43 -1.81 -10.58
N THR A 43 -34.50 -1.18 -9.41
CA THR A 43 -34.52 0.28 -9.29
C THR A 43 -33.08 0.78 -9.34
N GLY A 44 -32.81 1.73 -10.24
CA GLY A 44 -31.49 2.36 -10.32
C GLY A 44 -31.16 3.18 -9.07
N LEU A 45 -29.87 3.45 -8.87
CA LEU A 45 -29.37 4.38 -7.88
C LEU A 45 -28.82 5.62 -8.61
N GLU A 46 -29.02 6.79 -8.02
CA GLU A 46 -28.41 8.03 -8.46
C GLU A 46 -27.10 8.29 -7.72
N ASP A 47 -26.28 9.21 -8.25
CA ASP A 47 -25.05 9.64 -7.58
C ASP A 47 -25.37 10.21 -6.20
N GLY A 48 -24.64 9.78 -5.17
CA GLY A 48 -24.88 10.17 -3.78
C GLY A 48 -25.89 9.31 -3.02
N ASP A 49 -26.65 8.42 -3.69
CA ASP A 49 -27.61 7.56 -3.00
C ASP A 49 -26.95 6.59 -2.03
N ILE A 50 -25.79 6.03 -2.40
CA ILE A 50 -25.07 5.07 -1.56
C ILE A 50 -24.64 5.74 -0.25
N GLU A 51 -24.08 6.94 -0.32
CA GLU A 51 -23.60 7.71 0.81
C GLU A 51 -24.74 8.04 1.78
N ARG A 52 -25.86 8.51 1.20
CA ARG A 52 -27.10 8.80 1.94
C ARG A 52 -27.69 7.55 2.59
N LEU A 53 -27.80 6.45 1.83
CA LEU A 53 -28.40 5.20 2.31
C LEU A 53 -27.52 4.50 3.35
N CYS A 54 -26.20 4.55 3.21
CA CYS A 54 -25.28 4.07 4.25
C CYS A 54 -25.56 4.78 5.58
N SER A 55 -25.68 6.11 5.56
CA SER A 55 -25.95 6.90 6.77
C SER A 55 -27.34 6.62 7.33
N GLN A 56 -28.36 6.56 6.47
CA GLN A 56 -29.74 6.30 6.84
C GLN A 56 -29.94 4.91 7.46
N VAL A 57 -29.37 3.87 6.85
CA VAL A 57 -29.56 2.47 7.28
C VAL A 57 -28.73 2.18 8.53
N SER A 58 -27.48 2.65 8.59
CA SER A 58 -26.64 2.50 9.78
C SER A 58 -27.14 3.36 10.95
N GLY A 59 -27.71 4.54 10.68
CA GLY A 59 -28.00 5.54 11.70
C GLY A 59 -26.75 6.28 12.18
N VAL A 60 -25.65 6.17 11.43
CA VAL A 60 -24.37 6.83 11.69
C VAL A 60 -24.19 7.95 10.67
N ASP A 61 -23.75 9.12 11.11
CA ASP A 61 -23.32 10.18 10.19
C ASP A 61 -21.99 9.77 9.55
N LEU A 62 -22.02 9.50 8.24
CA LEU A 62 -20.88 9.06 7.45
C LEU A 62 -20.42 10.14 6.44
N SER A 63 -20.97 11.35 6.49
CA SER A 63 -20.66 12.39 5.51
C SER A 63 -19.17 12.72 5.45
N HIS A 64 -18.51 12.86 6.61
CA HIS A 64 -17.07 13.12 6.66
C HIS A 64 -16.25 11.95 6.10
N PHE A 65 -16.65 10.71 6.39
CA PHE A 65 -15.98 9.53 5.85
C PHE A 65 -16.03 9.51 4.32
N PHE A 66 -17.20 9.73 3.72
CA PHE A 66 -17.34 9.75 2.26
C PHE A 66 -16.59 10.91 1.61
N GLU A 67 -16.59 12.08 2.23
CA GLU A 67 -15.79 13.22 1.76
C GLU A 67 -14.31 12.84 1.63
N THR A 68 -13.73 12.29 2.71
CA THR A 68 -12.32 11.88 2.74
C THR A 68 -12.06 10.71 1.78
N ALA A 69 -12.92 9.68 1.77
CA ALA A 69 -12.70 8.46 1.01
C ALA A 69 -12.86 8.64 -0.51
N LEU A 70 -13.84 9.44 -0.93
CA LEU A 70 -14.25 9.59 -2.34
C LEU A 70 -13.63 10.83 -3.00
N TYR A 71 -13.58 11.94 -2.28
CA TYR A 71 -13.13 13.23 -2.83
C TYR A 71 -11.75 13.66 -2.31
N GLY A 72 -11.25 13.02 -1.25
CA GLY A 72 -9.92 13.24 -0.69
C GLY A 72 -8.79 12.48 -1.39
N THR A 73 -7.57 12.95 -1.15
CA THR A 73 -6.31 12.31 -1.58
C THR A 73 -5.53 11.70 -0.41
N GLU A 74 -6.04 11.85 0.81
CA GLU A 74 -5.43 11.33 2.02
C GLU A 74 -5.70 9.83 2.19
N ASP A 75 -4.78 9.15 2.88
CA ASP A 75 -4.97 7.76 3.28
C ASP A 75 -5.98 7.66 4.42
N LEU A 76 -6.79 6.60 4.43
CA LEU A 76 -7.70 6.31 5.54
C LEU A 76 -6.89 5.88 6.77
N ASP A 77 -7.26 6.41 7.93
CA ASP A 77 -6.61 6.11 9.22
C ASP A 77 -7.00 4.71 9.73
N PHE A 78 -6.43 3.68 9.11
CA PHE A 78 -6.65 2.30 9.48
C PHE A 78 -6.16 1.97 10.89
N GLU A 79 -5.17 2.70 11.42
CA GLU A 79 -4.71 2.51 12.79
C GLU A 79 -5.83 2.78 13.79
N SER A 80 -6.49 3.93 13.68
CA SER A 80 -7.65 4.26 14.53
C SER A 80 -8.86 3.37 14.25
N LEU A 81 -9.06 2.92 13.01
CA LEU A 81 -10.20 2.05 12.66
C LEU A 81 -10.07 0.63 13.22
N PHE A 82 -8.84 0.12 13.38
CA PHE A 82 -8.59 -1.22 13.90
C PHE A 82 -8.54 -1.27 15.44
N GLU A 83 -8.23 -0.17 16.12
CA GLU A 83 -8.08 -0.13 17.59
C GLU A 83 -9.33 -0.65 18.35
N PRO A 84 -10.59 -0.29 18.00
CA PRO A 84 -11.78 -0.77 18.71
C PRO A 84 -11.94 -2.29 18.67
N PHE A 85 -11.35 -2.94 17.67
CA PHE A 85 -11.41 -4.38 17.44
C PHE A 85 -10.18 -5.13 17.98
N GLY A 86 -9.32 -4.44 18.74
CA GLY A 86 -8.14 -5.06 19.34
C GLY A 86 -7.06 -5.43 18.33
N ILE A 87 -7.04 -4.78 17.15
CA ILE A 87 -6.01 -5.00 16.15
C ILE A 87 -5.05 -3.84 16.14
N GLN A 88 -3.76 -4.15 16.28
CA GLN A 88 -2.68 -3.24 16.05
C GLN A 88 -2.36 -3.17 14.57
N PHE A 89 -2.41 -1.98 14.01
CA PHE A 89 -1.90 -1.67 12.68
C PHE A 89 -0.47 -1.14 12.80
N SER A 90 0.43 -1.60 11.95
CA SER A 90 1.75 -0.98 11.83
C SER A 90 2.29 -1.10 10.41
N LEU A 91 3.18 -0.16 10.07
CA LEU A 91 3.89 -0.17 8.81
C LEU A 91 5.35 -0.56 9.04
N ARG A 92 5.84 -1.48 8.21
CA ARG A 92 7.26 -1.86 8.14
C ARG A 92 7.79 -1.68 6.73
N ALA A 93 9.11 -1.65 6.62
CA ALA A 93 9.77 -1.72 5.33
C ALA A 93 9.61 -3.12 4.71
N ALA A 94 9.67 -3.19 3.38
CA ALA A 94 9.76 -4.45 2.66
C ALA A 94 11.04 -5.22 3.05
N THR A 95 10.94 -6.55 3.14
CA THR A 95 12.09 -7.44 3.38
C THR A 95 12.68 -7.99 2.08
N GLU A 96 11.97 -7.85 0.96
CA GLU A 96 12.37 -8.26 -0.39
C GLU A 96 11.48 -7.57 -1.44
N LEU A 97 11.87 -7.58 -2.72
CA LEU A 97 11.11 -6.91 -3.80
C LEU A 97 9.67 -7.40 -3.95
N LYS A 98 9.42 -8.68 -3.61
CA LYS A 98 8.11 -9.33 -3.75
C LYS A 98 7.31 -9.38 -2.44
N ASP A 99 7.75 -8.69 -1.40
CA ASP A 99 7.05 -8.63 -0.12
C ASP A 99 5.67 -7.96 -0.31
N LEU A 100 4.60 -8.66 0.07
CA LEU A 100 3.22 -8.18 -0.04
C LEU A 100 2.67 -7.64 1.29
N GLY A 101 3.45 -7.67 2.37
CA GLY A 101 3.01 -7.33 3.72
C GLY A 101 2.76 -8.54 4.61
N GLY A 102 2.08 -8.31 5.74
CA GLY A 102 1.81 -9.31 6.76
C GLY A 102 2.97 -9.53 7.73
N GLN A 103 2.75 -10.45 8.67
CA GLN A 103 3.75 -10.86 9.65
C GLN A 103 4.87 -11.62 8.95
N THR A 104 5.99 -10.94 8.71
CA THR A 104 7.22 -11.57 8.24
C THR A 104 8.28 -11.53 9.34
N PRO A 105 9.16 -12.54 9.43
CA PRO A 105 10.28 -12.50 10.34
C PRO A 105 11.10 -11.24 10.11
N LEU A 106 11.53 -10.58 11.20
CA LEU A 106 12.46 -9.46 11.14
C LEU A 106 13.75 -9.91 10.45
N LYS A 107 13.84 -9.65 9.15
CA LYS A 107 15.08 -9.64 8.40
C LYS A 107 15.45 -8.18 8.16
N ASN A 108 16.75 -7.89 8.10
CA ASN A 108 17.21 -6.59 7.65
C ASN A 108 16.59 -6.33 6.27
N SER A 109 15.81 -5.26 6.17
CA SER A 109 15.29 -4.79 4.89
C SER A 109 16.47 -4.51 3.98
N PRO A 110 16.53 -5.12 2.78
CA PRO A 110 17.56 -4.76 1.83
C PRO A 110 17.41 -3.26 1.50
N PRO A 111 18.51 -2.53 1.28
CA PRO A 111 18.41 -1.19 0.72
C PRO A 111 17.65 -1.28 -0.62
N SER A 112 16.86 -0.24 -0.93
CA SER A 112 16.06 -0.19 -2.15
C SER A 112 16.36 1.08 -2.91
N LEU A 113 16.42 0.97 -4.23
CA LEU A 113 16.48 2.14 -5.10
C LEU A 113 15.10 2.73 -5.40
N GLY A 114 14.02 2.02 -5.05
CA GLY A 114 12.69 2.43 -5.44
C GLY A 114 12.41 2.19 -6.91
N VAL A 115 12.71 0.98 -7.39
CA VAL A 115 12.43 0.57 -8.76
C VAL A 115 11.86 -0.84 -8.83
N ASN A 116 10.98 -1.09 -9.80
CA ASN A 116 10.81 -2.43 -10.35
C ASN A 116 11.72 -2.57 -11.56
N CYS A 117 12.34 -3.73 -11.70
CA CYS A 117 13.18 -4.02 -12.83
C CYS A 117 13.05 -5.48 -13.27
N GLN A 118 13.43 -5.72 -14.52
CA GLN A 118 13.49 -7.06 -15.10
C GLN A 118 14.84 -7.27 -15.78
N THR A 119 15.35 -8.50 -15.70
CA THR A 119 16.56 -8.87 -16.43
C THR A 119 16.28 -8.96 -17.92
N THR A 120 17.12 -8.31 -18.73
CA THR A 120 17.03 -8.36 -20.19
C THR A 120 17.82 -9.55 -20.75
N GLU A 121 17.63 -9.83 -22.04
CA GLU A 121 18.43 -10.81 -22.77
C GLU A 121 19.92 -10.45 -22.84
N ASN A 122 20.25 -9.15 -22.73
CA ASN A 122 21.60 -8.62 -22.78
C ASN A 122 22.35 -8.67 -21.43
N GLN A 123 21.76 -9.32 -20.41
CA GLN A 123 22.31 -9.41 -19.05
C GLN A 123 22.54 -8.02 -18.43
N THR A 124 21.47 -7.23 -18.40
CA THR A 124 21.36 -5.91 -17.76
C THR A 124 20.02 -5.85 -17.01
N LEU A 125 19.72 -4.73 -16.34
CA LEU A 125 18.43 -4.52 -15.69
C LEU A 125 17.65 -3.37 -16.32
N LEU A 126 16.54 -3.69 -16.96
CA LEU A 126 15.57 -2.71 -17.45
C LEU A 126 14.66 -2.27 -16.30
N LEU A 127 14.59 -0.97 -16.05
CA LEU A 127 13.64 -0.40 -15.11
C LEU A 127 12.23 -0.38 -15.71
N THR A 128 11.31 -1.13 -15.11
CA THR A 128 9.90 -1.19 -15.52
C THR A 128 9.04 -0.18 -14.76
N HIS A 129 9.46 0.21 -13.56
CA HIS A 129 8.80 1.23 -12.76
C HIS A 129 9.83 1.96 -11.89
N VAL A 130 9.64 3.26 -11.68
CA VAL A 130 10.44 4.07 -10.76
C VAL A 130 9.48 4.84 -9.86
N TRP A 131 9.53 4.60 -8.55
CA TRP A 131 8.66 5.30 -7.61
C TRP A 131 9.17 6.71 -7.35
N GLN A 132 8.26 7.69 -7.40
CA GLN A 132 8.56 9.07 -7.08
C GLN A 132 9.05 9.21 -5.64
N ALA A 133 9.84 10.27 -5.40
CA ALA A 133 10.44 10.59 -4.11
C ALA A 133 11.38 9.53 -3.52
N GLN A 134 11.70 8.46 -4.27
CA GLN A 134 12.69 7.43 -3.88
C GLN A 134 14.06 7.65 -4.57
N SER A 135 15.08 6.93 -4.08
CA SER A 135 16.50 7.10 -4.45
C SER A 135 16.74 7.20 -5.96
N ALA A 136 16.19 6.27 -6.77
CA ALA A 136 16.38 6.26 -8.21
C ALA A 136 15.74 7.47 -8.91
N ALA A 137 14.52 7.85 -8.53
CA ALA A 137 13.84 9.02 -9.11
C ALA A 137 14.60 10.31 -8.83
N GLN A 138 15.10 10.49 -7.60
CA GLN A 138 15.88 11.66 -7.20
C GLN A 138 17.22 11.75 -7.95
N ALA A 139 17.81 10.59 -8.29
CA ALA A 139 19.00 10.49 -9.12
C ALA A 139 18.73 10.63 -10.64
N GLY A 140 17.47 10.87 -11.04
CA GLY A 140 17.10 11.11 -12.43
C GLY A 140 16.91 9.85 -13.28
N LEU A 141 16.87 8.66 -12.68
CA LEU A 141 16.49 7.42 -13.36
C LEU A 141 14.99 7.41 -13.65
N ALA A 142 14.62 6.76 -14.75
CA ALA A 142 13.25 6.67 -15.24
C ALA A 142 12.92 5.25 -15.73
N ALA A 143 11.64 4.94 -15.83
CA ALA A 143 11.20 3.71 -16.48
C ALA A 143 11.68 3.70 -17.93
N GLY A 144 12.19 2.55 -18.38
CA GLY A 144 12.84 2.39 -19.68
C GLY A 144 14.37 2.54 -19.65
N ASP A 145 14.95 3.04 -18.57
CA ASP A 145 16.41 3.04 -18.40
C ASP A 145 16.93 1.61 -18.15
N GLU A 146 18.12 1.32 -18.67
CA GLU A 146 18.76 0.01 -18.57
C GLU A 146 20.06 0.12 -17.76
N ILE A 147 20.02 -0.30 -16.50
CA ILE A 147 21.17 -0.29 -15.60
C ILE A 147 22.16 -1.37 -16.03
N ILE A 148 23.42 -0.96 -16.23
CA ILE A 148 24.50 -1.86 -16.65
C ILE A 148 25.58 -2.00 -15.57
N ALA A 149 25.76 -1.00 -14.71
CA ALA A 149 26.69 -1.06 -13.60
C ALA A 149 26.23 -0.20 -12.42
N LEU A 150 26.59 -0.64 -11.23
CA LEU A 150 26.40 0.08 -9.98
C LEU A 150 27.75 0.05 -9.25
N ASP A 151 28.20 1.19 -8.74
CA ASP A 151 29.45 1.39 -8.02
C ASP A 151 30.66 0.68 -8.66
N GLY A 152 30.80 0.85 -9.99
CA GLY A 152 31.89 0.26 -10.77
C GLY A 152 31.78 -1.25 -11.04
N LEU A 153 30.75 -1.94 -10.53
CA LEU A 153 30.52 -3.36 -10.74
C LEU A 153 29.40 -3.59 -11.75
N LYS A 154 29.60 -4.56 -12.66
CA LYS A 154 28.61 -4.93 -13.67
C LYS A 154 27.39 -5.58 -13.03
N VAL A 155 26.21 -5.10 -13.41
CA VAL A 155 24.91 -5.69 -13.06
C VAL A 155 24.46 -6.62 -14.19
N LYS A 156 24.03 -7.84 -13.84
CA LYS A 156 23.63 -8.87 -14.83
C LYS A 156 22.24 -9.44 -14.65
N THR A 157 21.85 -9.65 -13.39
CA THR A 157 20.59 -10.29 -13.01
C THR A 157 20.00 -9.57 -11.82
N LEU A 158 18.69 -9.75 -11.61
CA LEU A 158 17.99 -9.15 -10.48
C LEU A 158 18.60 -9.60 -9.14
N GLU A 159 18.82 -10.91 -8.99
CA GLU A 159 19.42 -11.48 -7.77
C GLU A 159 20.84 -10.94 -7.51
N GLY A 160 21.65 -10.79 -8.56
CA GLY A 160 23.00 -10.23 -8.46
C GLY A 160 22.99 -8.76 -8.03
N PHE A 161 22.02 -8.00 -8.54
CA PHE A 161 21.80 -6.61 -8.15
C PHE A 161 21.35 -6.46 -6.71
N GLU A 162 20.37 -7.26 -6.25
CA GLU A 162 19.94 -7.28 -4.85
C GLU A 162 21.10 -7.64 -3.91
N LYS A 163 21.91 -8.64 -4.28
CA LYS A 163 23.10 -9.04 -3.53
C LYS A 163 24.20 -7.98 -3.51
N GLN A 164 24.30 -7.17 -4.55
CA GLN A 164 25.23 -6.05 -4.58
C GLN A 164 24.72 -4.92 -3.67
N LEU A 165 23.45 -4.57 -3.80
CA LEU A 165 22.81 -3.49 -3.05
C LEU A 165 22.79 -3.76 -1.54
N SER A 166 22.67 -5.03 -1.12
CA SER A 166 22.69 -5.44 0.29
C SER A 166 24.00 -5.18 1.05
N ARG A 167 25.06 -4.74 0.35
CA ARG A 167 26.34 -4.36 0.94
C ARG A 167 26.37 -2.94 1.49
N TYR A 168 25.37 -2.13 1.13
CA TYR A 168 25.29 -0.72 1.43
C TYR A 168 24.21 -0.43 2.47
N GLN A 169 24.19 0.80 2.97
CA GLN A 169 23.24 1.28 3.96
C GLN A 169 22.61 2.60 3.52
N PRO A 170 21.43 2.96 4.07
CA PRO A 170 20.88 4.30 3.90
C PRO A 170 21.93 5.37 4.23
N GLY A 171 22.07 6.36 3.36
CA GLY A 171 23.09 7.41 3.42
C GLY A 171 24.27 7.19 2.48
N ASP A 172 24.52 5.96 2.02
CA ASP A 172 25.56 5.70 1.03
C ASP A 172 25.19 6.29 -0.33
N THR A 173 26.20 6.72 -1.09
CA THR A 173 26.03 7.21 -2.46
C THR A 173 26.69 6.26 -3.45
N LEU A 174 25.95 5.83 -4.46
CA LEU A 174 26.38 4.84 -5.45
C LEU A 174 26.42 5.45 -6.85
N SER A 175 27.55 5.38 -7.54
CA SER A 175 27.61 5.72 -8.96
C SER A 175 26.85 4.67 -9.78
N CYS A 176 25.90 5.08 -10.60
CA CYS A 176 25.13 4.21 -11.49
C CYS A 176 25.41 4.58 -12.94
N ALA A 177 25.77 3.57 -13.75
CA ALA A 177 25.85 3.69 -15.19
C ALA A 177 24.66 2.96 -15.82
N PHE A 178 23.97 3.64 -16.73
CA PHE A 178 22.77 3.14 -17.37
C PHE A 178 22.65 3.65 -18.80
N PHE A 179 21.96 2.92 -19.64
CA PHE A 179 21.54 3.40 -20.95
C PHE A 179 20.16 4.03 -20.85
N ARG A 180 20.00 5.19 -21.48
CA ARG A 180 18.70 5.75 -21.82
C ARG A 180 18.60 5.75 -23.33
N ARG A 181 17.83 4.81 -23.88
CA ARG A 181 17.88 4.50 -25.32
C ARG A 181 19.32 4.12 -25.68
N ASP A 182 19.96 4.83 -26.61
CA ASP A 182 21.32 4.53 -27.07
C ASP A 182 22.41 5.39 -26.38
N GLU A 183 22.02 6.23 -25.41
CA GLU A 183 22.95 7.13 -24.73
C GLU A 183 23.40 6.55 -23.39
N LEU A 184 24.71 6.41 -23.20
CA LEU A 184 25.29 6.04 -21.92
C LEU A 184 25.25 7.24 -20.98
N MET A 185 24.58 7.05 -19.85
CA MET A 185 24.41 8.03 -18.80
C MET A 185 25.12 7.56 -17.53
N GLN A 186 25.48 8.52 -16.68
CA GLN A 186 26.00 8.26 -15.34
C GLN A 186 25.34 9.21 -14.36
N THR A 187 24.98 8.69 -13.17
CA THR A 187 24.40 9.47 -12.08
C THR A 187 24.85 8.92 -10.74
N ASP A 188 24.77 9.73 -9.69
CA ASP A 188 25.01 9.31 -8.32
C ASP A 188 23.67 9.13 -7.59
N ILE A 189 23.49 7.95 -7.00
CA ILE A 189 22.26 7.59 -6.28
C ILE A 189 22.53 7.61 -4.78
N LEU A 190 21.90 8.55 -4.08
CA LEU A 190 21.86 8.56 -2.62
C LEU A 190 20.83 7.55 -2.12
N LEU A 191 21.25 6.55 -1.36
CA LEU A 191 20.35 5.56 -0.76
C LEU A 191 19.54 6.17 0.37
N GLN A 192 18.23 6.23 0.19
CA GLN A 192 17.32 6.64 1.25
C GLN A 192 16.94 5.47 2.17
N PRO A 193 16.50 5.74 3.41
CA PRO A 193 15.87 4.73 4.24
C PRO A 193 14.70 4.07 3.50
N PRO A 194 14.51 2.75 3.63
CA PRO A 194 13.41 2.07 2.97
C PRO A 194 12.07 2.62 3.47
N VAL A 195 11.14 2.84 2.54
CA VAL A 195 9.78 3.29 2.86
C VAL A 195 9.09 2.21 3.70
N LYS A 196 8.36 2.63 4.73
CA LYS A 196 7.50 1.75 5.52
C LYS A 196 6.10 1.74 4.93
N ASP A 197 5.85 0.79 4.05
CA ASP A 197 4.61 0.67 3.26
C ASP A 197 4.02 -0.75 3.28
N ARG A 198 4.60 -1.66 4.07
CA ARG A 198 4.07 -3.01 4.29
C ARG A 198 3.26 -3.05 5.57
N VAL A 199 1.97 -3.35 5.42
CA VAL A 199 1.03 -3.46 6.54
C VAL A 199 1.31 -4.72 7.34
N VAL A 200 1.35 -4.60 8.66
CA VAL A 200 1.35 -5.70 9.62
C VAL A 200 0.16 -5.50 10.54
N LEU A 201 -0.63 -6.56 10.69
CA LEU A 201 -1.72 -6.65 11.66
C LEU A 201 -1.33 -7.67 12.74
N SER A 202 -1.54 -7.30 13.99
CA SER A 202 -1.35 -8.17 15.15
C SER A 202 -2.40 -7.88 16.21
N ASP A 203 -2.64 -8.81 17.12
CA ASP A 203 -3.53 -8.58 18.25
C ASP A 203 -2.90 -7.56 19.22
N LEU A 204 -3.70 -6.63 19.73
CA LEU A 204 -3.33 -5.78 20.85
C LEU A 204 -3.37 -6.61 22.13
N ASP A 205 -2.32 -6.54 22.95
CA ASP A 205 -2.25 -7.25 24.22
C ASP A 205 -3.47 -6.92 25.11
N ALA A 206 -4.28 -7.94 25.37
CA ALA A 206 -5.59 -7.83 26.03
C ALA A 206 -5.52 -7.54 27.54
N ALA A 207 -4.41 -7.01 28.05
CA ALA A 207 -4.15 -6.98 29.48
C ALA A 207 -5.26 -6.27 30.28
N HIS A 208 -5.92 -5.22 29.73
CA HIS A 208 -6.97 -4.48 30.44
C HIS A 208 -8.04 -3.78 29.55
N ARG A 209 -8.28 -4.23 28.31
CA ARG A 209 -9.27 -3.59 27.39
C ARG A 209 -10.30 -4.60 26.87
N SER A 210 -11.57 -4.21 26.87
CA SER A 210 -12.64 -4.93 26.15
C SER A 210 -12.68 -4.43 24.71
N PHE A 211 -12.50 -5.32 23.74
CA PHE A 211 -12.58 -5.02 22.32
C PHE A 211 -13.92 -5.49 21.75
N LEU A 212 -14.38 -4.84 20.67
CA LEU A 212 -15.47 -5.37 19.88
C LEU A 212 -15.04 -6.70 19.24
N PRO A 213 -15.95 -7.67 19.08
CA PRO A 213 -15.65 -8.88 18.33
C PRO A 213 -15.26 -8.48 16.90
N TRP A 214 -14.25 -9.15 16.35
CA TRP A 214 -13.91 -8.99 14.95
C TRP A 214 -15.13 -9.26 14.07
N PRO A 215 -15.38 -8.47 13.00
CA PRO A 215 -16.45 -8.72 12.04
C PRO A 215 -16.41 -10.17 11.55
N ALA A 216 -17.34 -11.01 12.04
CA ALA A 216 -17.50 -12.37 11.56
C ALA A 216 -18.36 -12.38 10.29
N LYS A 217 -18.00 -13.25 9.34
CA LYS A 217 -18.79 -13.52 8.13
C LYS A 217 -20.13 -14.19 8.44
#